data_AF-A0A958XBN9-F1
#
_entry.id   AF-A0A958XBN9-F1
#
_cell.length_a   1.000
_cell.length_b   1.000
_cell.length_c   1.000
_cell.angle_alpha   90.00
_cell.angle_beta   90.00
_cell.angle_gamma   90.00
#
_symmetry.space_group_name_H-M   'P 1'
#
loop_
_entity.id
_entity.type
_entity.pdbx_description
1 polymer ?
#
loop_
_entity_poly.entity_id
_entity_poly.type
_entity_poly.pdbx_seq_one_letter_code
_entity_poly.pdbx_strand_id
1 'polypeptide(L)'
;QIEKFQDSQISPELRESAWTFIFEMVPGAHFPPEMHGEVLRFLIKEAAGEEKFGRISGMYDQTPTPVPDVVMFLFAGALARRGAHDAVIRILEEHISQPALLKEALVVLAYIGETESAFRAGEYFLDRVKFSLGQRREIERMLEEIARRDGDGARRIRLLWRQFLRSLDFEYFNEMKAVAGKDWPNELKRRLTELRRQGNDNVTAVVLAAEGEKDELARLLEKQNDLQQFQQYENLFLPEDRSFVRDRYIELLAGYLSQHFGRQASAFVRQQLAGLLQKNEPDTVLEIIRALVGRFSDRPSLPEELAELFPKSKRKAILQA
;
A
#
# COMPACT_ATOMS: atom_id res chain seq x y z
N GLN A 1 24.60 25.89 -19.67
CA GLN A 1 25.97 26.45 -19.50
C GLN A 1 26.62 25.96 -18.19
N ILE A 2 25.87 25.82 -17.08
CA ILE A 2 26.39 25.26 -15.80
C ILE A 2 26.93 23.83 -15.95
N GLU A 3 26.29 22.96 -16.74
CA GLU A 3 26.80 21.60 -17.01
C GLU A 3 28.21 21.58 -17.59
N LYS A 4 28.58 22.58 -18.42
CA LYS A 4 29.94 22.68 -18.98
C LYS A 4 31.00 22.93 -17.90
N PHE A 5 30.61 23.50 -16.75
CA PHE A 5 31.50 23.69 -15.60
C PHE A 5 31.79 22.39 -14.81
N GLN A 6 31.10 21.30 -15.15
CA GLN A 6 31.27 20.00 -14.49
C GLN A 6 32.31 19.10 -15.18
N ASP A 7 32.79 19.48 -16.37
CA ASP A 7 33.86 18.77 -17.09
C ASP A 7 35.24 19.01 -16.45
N SER A 8 36.05 17.97 -16.44
CA SER A 8 37.41 17.92 -15.89
C SER A 8 38.44 18.80 -16.63
N GLN A 9 38.01 19.57 -17.64
CA GLN A 9 38.85 20.44 -18.46
C GLN A 9 38.92 21.91 -17.98
N ILE A 10 38.23 22.26 -16.90
CA ILE A 10 38.20 23.64 -16.38
C ILE A 10 39.19 23.80 -15.23
N SER A 11 39.95 24.91 -15.25
CA SER A 11 40.91 25.26 -14.21
C SER A 11 40.24 25.36 -12.83
N PRO A 12 40.86 24.82 -11.76
CA PRO A 12 40.30 24.86 -10.40
C PRO A 12 39.88 26.25 -9.93
N GLU A 13 40.63 27.29 -10.30
CA GLU A 13 40.37 28.69 -9.92
C GLU A 13 39.05 29.20 -10.52
N LEU A 14 38.78 28.84 -11.78
CA LEU A 14 37.53 29.22 -12.46
C LEU A 14 36.34 28.46 -11.85
N ARG A 15 36.54 27.20 -11.45
CA ARG A 15 35.49 26.43 -10.75
C ARG A 15 35.18 27.05 -9.39
N GLU A 16 36.19 27.46 -8.64
CA GLU A 16 36.01 28.08 -7.33
C GLU A 16 35.37 29.47 -7.41
N SER A 17 35.78 30.28 -8.39
CA SER A 17 35.14 31.57 -8.68
C SER A 17 33.68 31.40 -9.09
N ALA A 18 33.37 30.43 -9.95
CA ALA A 18 31.99 30.12 -10.34
C ALA A 18 31.15 29.61 -9.16
N TRP A 19 31.72 28.76 -8.30
CA TRP A 19 31.06 28.29 -7.09
C TRP A 19 30.72 29.45 -6.16
N THR A 20 31.70 30.31 -5.86
CA THR A 20 31.50 31.47 -4.99
C THR A 20 30.46 32.44 -5.55
N PHE A 21 30.54 32.76 -6.84
CA PHE A 21 29.58 33.65 -7.51
C PHE A 21 28.15 33.08 -7.44
N ILE A 22 27.97 31.79 -7.78
CA ILE A 22 26.66 31.15 -7.74
C ILE A 22 26.13 31.08 -6.30
N PHE A 23 26.98 30.76 -5.32
CA PHE A 23 26.63 30.68 -3.91
C PHE A 23 26.12 32.02 -3.36
N GLU A 24 26.80 33.13 -3.68
CA GLU A 24 26.41 34.48 -3.25
C GLU A 24 25.05 34.93 -3.81
N MET A 25 24.62 34.36 -4.93
CA MET A 25 23.32 34.66 -5.53
C MET A 25 22.15 33.91 -4.86
N VAL A 26 22.40 32.84 -4.12
CA VAL A 26 21.37 31.96 -3.54
C VAL A 26 20.44 32.68 -2.54
N PRO A 27 20.93 33.47 -1.55
CA PRO A 27 20.05 34.10 -0.57
C PRO A 27 18.99 35.03 -1.17
N GLY A 28 19.33 35.71 -2.27
CA GLY A 28 18.41 36.61 -2.95
C GLY A 28 17.51 35.94 -3.99
N ALA A 29 17.56 34.60 -4.10
CA ALA A 29 16.79 33.82 -5.06
C ALA A 29 16.87 34.37 -6.51
N HIS A 30 18.04 34.87 -6.91
CA HIS A 30 18.25 35.52 -8.20
C HIS A 30 18.19 34.56 -9.41
N PHE A 31 17.91 33.29 -9.16
CA PHE A 31 17.78 32.26 -10.19
C PHE A 31 16.31 31.98 -10.47
N PRO A 32 15.93 31.82 -11.75
CA PRO A 32 14.59 31.36 -12.08
C PRO A 32 14.39 29.92 -11.55
N PRO A 33 13.16 29.53 -11.15
CA PRO A 33 12.89 28.23 -10.52
C PRO A 33 13.42 27.02 -11.31
N GLU A 34 13.40 27.10 -12.64
CA GLU A 34 13.87 26.06 -13.55
C GLU A 34 15.38 25.78 -13.42
N MET A 35 16.15 26.75 -12.90
CA MET A 35 17.59 26.60 -12.67
C MET A 35 17.94 26.12 -11.27
N HIS A 36 17.00 26.09 -10.33
CA HIS A 36 17.30 25.76 -8.94
C HIS A 36 17.92 24.38 -8.80
N GLY A 37 17.40 23.38 -9.51
CA GLY A 37 17.94 22.01 -9.47
C GLY A 37 19.41 21.93 -9.90
N GLU A 38 19.79 22.59 -11.00
CA GLU A 38 21.17 22.58 -11.50
C GLU A 38 22.12 23.40 -10.63
N VAL A 39 21.64 24.53 -10.09
CA VAL A 39 22.38 25.35 -9.12
C VAL A 39 22.68 24.52 -7.87
N LEU A 40 21.66 23.87 -7.31
CA LEU A 40 21.82 23.01 -6.14
C LEU A 40 22.79 21.86 -6.42
N ARG A 41 22.60 21.13 -7.53
CA ARG A 41 23.50 20.04 -7.93
C ARG A 41 24.96 20.51 -8.03
N PHE A 42 25.19 21.67 -8.64
CA PHE A 42 26.52 22.24 -8.79
C PHE A 42 27.15 22.60 -7.45
N LEU A 43 26.42 23.29 -6.57
CA LEU A 43 26.94 23.71 -5.27
C LEU A 43 27.18 22.52 -4.32
N ILE A 44 26.28 21.54 -4.31
CA ILE A 44 26.30 20.39 -3.40
C ILE A 44 27.39 19.38 -3.75
N LYS A 45 27.74 19.25 -5.03
CA LYS A 45 28.83 18.35 -5.48
C LYS A 45 30.14 18.59 -4.73
N GLU A 46 30.38 19.84 -4.34
CA GLU A 46 31.61 20.28 -3.66
C GLU A 46 31.43 20.41 -2.12
N ALA A 47 30.23 20.16 -1.59
CA ALA A 47 29.89 20.33 -0.17
C ALA A 47 30.41 19.21 0.74
N ALA A 48 31.12 18.22 0.20
CA ALA A 48 31.82 17.21 1.01
C ALA A 48 32.99 17.81 1.80
N GLY A 49 33.61 18.89 1.30
CA GLY A 49 34.70 19.61 1.95
C GLY A 49 34.22 20.48 3.12
N GLU A 50 35.07 20.61 4.14
CA GLU A 50 34.74 21.37 5.36
C GLU A 50 34.49 22.85 5.10
N GLU A 51 35.30 23.48 4.24
CA GLU A 51 35.18 24.91 3.91
C GLU A 51 33.83 25.24 3.26
N LYS A 52 33.48 24.57 2.17
CA LYS A 52 32.23 24.81 1.43
C LYS A 52 31.01 24.44 2.25
N PHE A 53 31.07 23.34 3.00
CA PHE A 53 30.02 23.01 3.96
C PHE A 53 29.85 24.10 5.03
N GLY A 54 30.95 24.59 5.60
CA GLY A 54 30.92 25.66 6.59
C GLY A 54 30.29 26.95 6.05
N ARG A 55 30.58 27.32 4.80
CA ARG A 55 29.91 28.45 4.12
C ARG A 55 28.41 28.22 3.98
N ILE A 56 27.99 27.03 3.51
CA ILE A 56 26.57 26.68 3.36
C ILE A 56 25.84 26.70 4.72
N SER A 57 26.43 26.07 5.75
CA SER A 57 25.87 26.07 7.11
C SER A 57 25.73 27.48 7.66
N GLY A 58 26.79 28.29 7.54
CA GLY A 58 26.77 29.68 7.99
C GLY A 58 25.71 30.52 7.30
N MET A 59 25.46 30.29 6.00
CA MET A 59 24.37 30.94 5.28
C MET A 59 23.00 30.50 5.81
N TYR A 60 22.79 29.21 6.02
CA TYR A 60 21.53 28.71 6.59
C TYR A 60 21.26 29.33 7.97
N ASP A 61 22.25 29.31 8.86
CA ASP A 61 22.13 29.80 10.24
C ASP A 61 21.91 31.33 10.32
N GLN A 62 22.42 32.08 9.35
CA GLN A 62 22.28 33.56 9.28
C GLN A 62 21.03 34.00 8.52
N THR A 63 20.35 33.10 7.82
CA THR A 63 19.17 33.46 7.02
C THR A 63 17.95 33.65 7.93
N PRO A 64 17.26 34.79 7.86
CA PRO A 64 16.08 35.04 8.68
C PRO A 64 14.96 34.02 8.44
N THR A 65 14.20 33.70 9.49
CA THR A 65 13.00 32.86 9.37
C THR A 65 11.83 33.67 8.77
N PRO A 66 11.06 33.13 7.82
CA PRO A 66 11.20 31.79 7.23
C PRO A 66 12.37 31.70 6.24
N VAL A 67 13.15 30.62 6.36
CA VAL A 67 14.28 30.36 5.46
C VAL A 67 13.74 30.10 4.05
N PRO A 68 14.27 30.74 2.99
CA PRO A 68 13.89 30.46 1.61
C PRO A 68 14.15 28.98 1.24
N ASP A 69 13.22 28.39 0.48
CA ASP A 69 13.25 26.96 0.13
C ASP A 69 14.58 26.53 -0.50
N VAL A 70 15.14 27.33 -1.40
CA VAL A 70 16.43 27.05 -2.05
C VAL A 70 17.60 26.98 -1.06
N VAL A 71 17.58 27.80 0.00
CA VAL A 71 18.60 27.79 1.06
C VAL A 71 18.44 26.52 1.90
N MET A 72 17.21 26.16 2.26
CA MET A 72 16.91 24.92 2.97
C MET A 72 17.32 23.69 2.15
N PHE A 73 16.97 23.63 0.86
CA PHE A 73 17.34 22.53 -0.03
C PHE A 73 18.86 22.41 -0.19
N LEU A 74 19.58 23.53 -0.29
CA LEU A 74 21.04 23.54 -0.36
C LEU A 74 21.65 22.94 0.91
N PHE A 75 21.17 23.36 2.08
CA PHE A 75 21.68 22.87 3.35
C PHE A 75 21.36 21.39 3.58
N ALA A 76 20.12 20.97 3.31
CA ALA A 76 19.71 19.57 3.37
C ALA A 76 20.55 18.69 2.43
N GLY A 77 20.80 19.15 1.20
CA GLY A 77 21.64 18.43 0.25
C GLY A 77 23.12 18.39 0.66
N ALA A 78 23.65 19.47 1.25
CA ALA A 78 25.02 19.48 1.79
C ALA A 78 25.19 18.49 2.95
N LEU A 79 24.19 18.37 3.84
CA LEU A 79 24.16 17.36 4.90
C LEU A 79 24.10 15.94 4.33
N ALA A 80 23.24 15.73 3.33
CA ALA A 80 23.13 14.46 2.63
C ALA A 80 24.46 14.02 2.01
N ARG A 81 25.16 14.94 1.33
CA ARG A 81 26.47 14.70 0.70
C ARG A 81 27.54 14.26 1.70
N ARG A 82 27.42 14.69 2.96
CA ARG A 82 28.31 14.31 4.06
C ARG A 82 27.86 13.04 4.81
N GLY A 83 26.82 12.36 4.32
CA GLY A 83 26.27 11.15 4.96
C GLY A 83 25.44 11.43 6.22
N ALA A 84 25.10 12.69 6.51
CA ALA A 84 24.32 13.09 7.68
C ALA A 84 22.81 12.95 7.42
N HIS A 85 22.37 11.78 6.95
CA HIS A 85 20.99 11.52 6.52
C HIS A 85 19.95 11.83 7.60
N ASP A 86 20.24 11.54 8.86
CA ASP A 86 19.31 11.80 9.97
C ASP A 86 19.18 13.30 10.26
N ALA A 87 20.22 14.09 10.00
CA ALA A 87 20.16 15.55 10.12
C ALA A 87 19.26 16.16 9.04
N VAL A 88 19.26 15.58 7.83
CA VAL A 88 18.32 15.96 6.75
C VAL A 88 16.88 15.79 7.22
N ILE A 89 16.55 14.65 7.85
CA ILE A 89 15.20 14.41 8.38
C ILE A 89 14.83 15.47 9.43
N ARG A 90 15.72 15.75 10.39
CA ARG A 90 15.46 16.73 11.46
C ARG A 90 15.17 18.14 10.95
N ILE A 91 15.92 18.60 9.95
CA ILE A 91 15.66 19.92 9.36
C ILE A 91 14.32 19.94 8.64
N LEU A 92 14.03 18.90 7.86
CA LEU A 92 12.75 18.80 7.16
C LEU A 92 11.57 18.67 8.13
N GLU A 93 11.74 18.10 9.32
CA GLU A 93 10.69 18.02 10.35
C GLU A 93 10.18 19.40 10.80
N GLU A 94 11.00 20.44 10.74
CA GLU A 94 10.57 21.82 11.04
C GLU A 94 9.45 22.29 10.09
N HIS A 95 9.34 21.64 8.92
CA HIS A 95 8.37 21.91 7.87
C HIS A 95 7.29 20.83 7.75
N ILE A 96 7.05 20.04 8.82
CA ILE A 96 6.05 18.95 8.81
C ILE A 96 4.61 19.43 8.50
N SER A 97 4.33 20.70 8.79
CA SER A 97 3.05 21.36 8.48
C SER A 97 2.90 21.78 7.01
N GLN A 98 3.94 21.61 6.19
CA GLN A 98 4.01 22.02 4.80
C GLN A 98 4.28 20.83 3.86
N PRO A 99 3.28 19.95 3.59
CA PRO A 99 3.49 18.75 2.78
C PRO A 99 4.00 19.01 1.36
N ALA A 100 3.64 20.14 0.75
CA ALA A 100 4.14 20.51 -0.58
C ALA A 100 5.66 20.74 -0.58
N LEU A 101 6.15 21.51 0.40
CA LEU A 101 7.57 21.79 0.58
C LEU A 101 8.37 20.52 0.89
N LEU A 102 7.85 19.64 1.75
CA LEU A 102 8.47 18.34 2.03
C LEU A 102 8.59 17.48 0.78
N LYS A 103 7.51 17.39 0.00
CA LYS A 103 7.53 16.65 -1.27
C LYS A 103 8.58 17.21 -2.21
N GLU A 104 8.69 18.53 -2.31
CA GLU A 104 9.67 19.20 -3.15
C GLU A 104 11.10 18.92 -2.68
N ALA A 105 11.38 19.03 -1.38
CA ALA A 105 12.68 18.69 -0.80
C ALA A 105 13.11 17.25 -1.16
N LEU A 106 12.19 16.29 -1.04
CA LEU A 106 12.45 14.89 -1.39
C LEU A 106 12.79 14.71 -2.88
N VAL A 107 12.03 15.37 -3.76
CA VAL A 107 12.29 15.35 -5.21
C VAL A 107 13.63 16.00 -5.54
N VAL A 108 13.94 17.14 -4.92
CA VAL A 108 15.20 17.84 -5.10
C VAL A 108 16.36 16.93 -4.69
N LEU A 109 16.33 16.33 -3.49
CA LEU A 109 17.34 15.40 -3.00
C LEU A 109 17.57 14.24 -3.98
N ALA A 110 16.50 13.63 -4.48
CA ALA A 110 16.59 12.56 -5.47
C ALA A 110 17.21 13.05 -6.79
N TYR A 111 16.80 14.23 -7.27
CA TYR A 111 17.28 14.84 -8.51
C TYR A 111 18.76 15.20 -8.50
N ILE A 112 19.27 15.70 -7.38
CA ILE A 112 20.69 16.04 -7.22
C ILE A 112 21.57 14.80 -6.94
N GLY A 113 20.97 13.61 -6.85
CA GLY A 113 21.67 12.34 -6.66
C GLY A 113 21.90 11.94 -5.20
N GLU A 114 21.29 12.63 -4.23
CA GLU A 114 21.33 12.26 -2.81
C GLU A 114 20.25 11.20 -2.48
N THR A 115 20.30 10.07 -3.21
CA THR A 115 19.23 9.07 -3.22
C THR A 115 18.99 8.42 -1.86
N GLU A 116 20.03 8.14 -1.07
CA GLU A 116 19.88 7.55 0.26
C GLU A 116 19.15 8.49 1.23
N SER A 117 19.48 9.78 1.22
CA SER A 117 18.77 10.78 2.03
C SER A 117 17.33 10.95 1.58
N ALA A 118 17.09 11.06 0.26
CA ALA A 118 15.75 11.10 -0.30
C ALA A 118 14.94 9.86 0.11
N PHE A 119 15.58 8.69 0.13
CA PHE A 119 14.93 7.43 0.49
C PHE A 119 14.51 7.40 1.95
N ARG A 120 15.46 7.65 2.87
CA ARG A 120 15.20 7.64 4.32
C ARG A 120 14.18 8.69 4.73
N ALA A 121 14.34 9.92 4.23
CA ALA A 121 13.40 11.00 4.52
C ALA A 121 12.02 10.69 3.92
N GLY A 122 11.97 10.13 2.71
CA GLY A 122 10.71 9.75 2.07
C GLY A 122 9.95 8.67 2.85
N GLU A 123 10.62 7.57 3.25
CA GLU A 123 10.01 6.54 4.10
C GLU A 123 9.49 7.15 5.41
N TYR A 124 10.31 7.99 6.05
CA TYR A 124 9.99 8.64 7.32
C TYR A 124 8.73 9.53 7.22
N PHE A 125 8.68 10.43 6.24
CA PHE A 125 7.57 11.38 6.12
C PHE A 125 6.31 10.73 5.58
N LEU A 126 6.40 9.69 4.74
CA LEU A 126 5.21 8.97 4.29
C LEU A 126 4.37 8.44 5.47
N ASP A 127 5.01 8.05 6.57
CA ASP A 127 4.32 7.49 7.75
C ASP A 127 3.83 8.56 8.74
N ARG A 128 4.33 9.79 8.65
CA ARG A 128 4.04 10.86 9.64
C ARG A 128 3.26 12.03 9.07
N VAL A 129 3.28 12.22 7.76
CA VAL A 129 2.68 13.38 7.09
C VAL A 129 1.48 12.95 6.25
N LYS A 130 0.40 13.71 6.37
CA LYS A 130 -0.80 13.55 5.54
C LYS A 130 -0.60 14.23 4.19
N PHE A 131 0.14 13.58 3.30
CA PHE A 131 0.25 14.00 1.90
C PHE A 131 -1.09 13.82 1.17
N SER A 132 -1.34 14.66 0.16
CA SER A 132 -2.42 14.40 -0.79
C SER A 132 -2.17 13.08 -1.53
N LEU A 133 -3.23 12.47 -2.09
CA LEU A 133 -3.09 11.23 -2.87
C LEU A 133 -2.09 11.37 -4.02
N GLY A 134 -2.05 12.53 -4.69
CA GLY A 134 -1.09 12.82 -5.75
C GLY A 134 0.34 12.89 -5.24
N GLN A 135 0.59 13.70 -4.21
CA GLN A 135 1.91 13.84 -3.58
C GLN A 135 2.45 12.50 -3.09
N ARG A 136 1.61 11.70 -2.40
CA ARG A 136 2.01 10.39 -1.89
C ARG A 136 2.40 9.44 -3.00
N ARG A 137 1.62 9.38 -4.09
CA ARG A 137 1.93 8.55 -5.27
C ARG A 137 3.24 8.97 -5.93
N GLU A 138 3.49 10.28 -6.05
CA GLU A 138 4.74 10.79 -6.62
C GLU A 138 5.96 10.40 -5.76
N ILE A 139 5.86 10.59 -4.43
CA ILE A 139 6.94 10.21 -3.50
C ILE A 139 7.19 8.71 -3.57
N GLU A 140 6.14 7.87 -3.47
CA GLU A 140 6.31 6.41 -3.50
C GLU A 140 6.89 5.90 -4.83
N ARG A 141 6.49 6.49 -5.97
CA ARG A 141 7.07 6.17 -7.28
C ARG A 141 8.55 6.57 -7.34
N MET A 142 8.90 7.75 -6.86
CA MET A 142 10.28 8.20 -6.79
C MET A 142 11.14 7.26 -5.92
N LEU A 143 10.62 6.84 -4.76
CA LEU A 143 11.32 5.90 -3.87
C LEU A 143 11.46 4.50 -4.50
N GLU A 144 10.45 4.04 -5.24
CA GLU A 144 10.49 2.76 -5.96
C GLU A 144 11.53 2.80 -7.09
N GLU A 145 11.58 3.90 -7.85
CA GLU A 145 12.59 4.17 -8.87
C GLU A 145 14.02 4.15 -8.28
N ILE A 146 14.22 4.79 -7.12
CA ILE A 146 15.50 4.76 -6.38
C ILE A 146 15.86 3.32 -6.02
N ALA A 147 14.96 2.59 -5.35
CA ALA A 147 15.22 1.21 -4.92
C ALA A 147 15.51 0.27 -6.11
N ARG A 148 14.81 0.48 -7.24
CA ARG A 148 15.03 -0.26 -8.48
C ARG A 148 16.42 0.02 -9.08
N ARG A 149 16.83 1.28 -9.14
CA ARG A 149 18.15 1.68 -9.67
C ARG A 149 19.30 1.19 -8.79
N ASP A 150 19.12 1.19 -7.48
CA ASP A 150 20.12 0.75 -6.50
C ASP A 150 20.19 -0.79 -6.39
N GLY A 151 19.26 -1.52 -7.03
CA GLY A 151 19.17 -2.98 -6.93
C GLY A 151 18.70 -3.47 -5.56
N ASP A 152 18.14 -2.60 -4.72
CA ASP A 152 17.65 -2.96 -3.38
C ASP A 152 16.23 -3.54 -3.47
N GLY A 153 16.17 -4.84 -3.77
CA GLY A 153 14.92 -5.59 -3.85
C GLY A 153 14.12 -5.56 -2.54
N ALA A 154 14.78 -5.50 -1.38
CA ALA A 154 14.09 -5.47 -0.09
C ALA A 154 13.35 -4.14 0.12
N ARG A 155 13.96 -3.00 -0.22
CA ARG A 155 13.31 -1.68 -0.24
C ARG A 155 12.14 -1.65 -1.22
N ARG A 156 12.36 -2.16 -2.45
CA ARG A 156 11.34 -2.18 -3.50
C ARG A 156 10.12 -3.00 -3.09
N ILE A 157 10.33 -4.21 -2.53
CA ILE A 157 9.25 -5.06 -2.00
C ILE A 157 8.43 -4.33 -0.92
N ARG A 158 9.07 -3.62 0.02
CA ARG A 158 8.34 -2.86 1.05
C ARG A 158 7.45 -1.78 0.45
N LEU A 159 7.94 -1.05 -0.55
CA LEU A 159 7.19 0.01 -1.21
C LEU A 159 6.01 -0.54 -2.02
N LEU A 160 6.24 -1.59 -2.81
CA LEU A 160 5.20 -2.28 -3.58
C LEU A 160 4.12 -2.86 -2.65
N TRP A 161 4.52 -3.45 -1.53
CA TRP A 161 3.59 -3.92 -0.51
C TRP A 161 2.72 -2.81 0.05
N ARG A 162 3.32 -1.67 0.42
CA ARG A 162 2.60 -0.48 0.90
C ARG A 162 1.60 0.04 -0.15
N GLN A 163 1.98 0.03 -1.43
CA GLN A 163 1.10 0.45 -2.53
C GLN A 163 -0.05 -0.53 -2.71
N PHE A 164 0.22 -1.83 -2.75
CA PHE A 164 -0.79 -2.89 -2.81
C PHE A 164 -1.80 -2.80 -1.67
N LEU A 165 -1.36 -2.66 -0.41
CA LEU A 165 -2.27 -2.57 0.73
C LEU A 165 -3.24 -1.39 0.66
N ARG A 166 -2.87 -0.32 -0.06
CA ARG A 166 -3.72 0.86 -0.21
C ARG A 166 -4.68 0.75 -1.39
N SER A 167 -4.23 0.23 -2.53
CA SER A 167 -5.04 0.17 -3.76
C SER A 167 -5.74 -1.16 -3.97
N LEU A 168 -5.25 -2.23 -3.36
CA LEU A 168 -5.53 -3.63 -3.69
C LEU A 168 -5.30 -3.96 -5.18
N ASP A 169 -4.41 -3.20 -5.80
CA ASP A 169 -4.05 -3.38 -7.20
C ASP A 169 -3.00 -4.49 -7.32
N PHE A 170 -3.40 -5.58 -7.98
CA PHE A 170 -2.58 -6.76 -8.15
C PHE A 170 -1.37 -6.56 -9.04
N GLU A 171 -1.27 -5.46 -9.80
CA GLU A 171 -0.02 -5.13 -10.52
C GLU A 171 1.15 -5.01 -9.54
N TYR A 172 0.99 -4.28 -8.43
CA TYR A 172 2.04 -4.16 -7.41
C TYR A 172 2.37 -5.47 -6.70
N PHE A 173 1.34 -6.31 -6.48
CA PHE A 173 1.53 -7.62 -5.87
C PHE A 173 2.34 -8.56 -6.79
N ASN A 174 1.99 -8.59 -8.07
CA ASN A 174 2.71 -9.37 -9.08
C ASN A 174 4.14 -8.86 -9.31
N GLU A 175 4.34 -7.55 -9.29
CA GLU A 175 5.66 -6.95 -9.37
C GLU A 175 6.51 -7.30 -8.14
N MET A 176 5.93 -7.25 -6.93
CA MET A 176 6.60 -7.67 -5.70
C MET A 176 7.02 -9.14 -5.77
N LYS A 177 6.14 -10.02 -6.26
CA LYS A 177 6.43 -11.43 -6.50
C LYS A 177 7.58 -11.63 -7.50
N ALA A 178 7.61 -10.85 -8.57
CA ALA A 178 8.70 -10.87 -9.55
C ALA A 178 10.04 -10.41 -8.93
N VAL A 179 10.03 -9.38 -8.08
CA VAL A 179 11.23 -8.90 -7.37
C VAL A 179 11.74 -9.94 -6.38
N ALA A 180 10.85 -10.60 -5.64
CA ALA A 180 11.24 -11.64 -4.69
C ALA A 180 11.74 -12.92 -5.38
N GLY A 181 11.22 -13.23 -6.57
CA GLY A 181 11.64 -14.39 -7.38
C GLY A 181 11.55 -15.69 -6.58
N LYS A 182 12.70 -16.34 -6.34
CA LYS A 182 12.76 -17.61 -5.60
C LYS A 182 12.44 -17.47 -4.11
N ASP A 183 12.62 -16.27 -3.54
CA ASP A 183 12.35 -16.00 -2.13
C ASP A 183 10.88 -15.65 -1.87
N TRP A 184 10.05 -15.61 -2.91
CA TRP A 184 8.62 -15.29 -2.79
C TRP A 184 7.87 -16.10 -1.73
N PRO A 185 8.04 -17.44 -1.59
CA PRO A 185 7.33 -18.19 -0.55
C PRO A 185 7.65 -17.70 0.88
N ASN A 186 8.90 -17.32 1.14
CA ASN A 186 9.32 -16.77 2.44
C ASN A 186 8.74 -15.36 2.65
N GLU A 187 8.74 -14.55 1.59
CA GLU A 187 8.18 -13.21 1.62
C GLU A 187 6.66 -13.25 1.86
N LEU A 188 5.94 -14.10 1.12
CA LEU A 188 4.50 -14.31 1.27
C LEU A 188 4.15 -14.71 2.70
N LYS A 189 4.87 -15.68 3.28
CA LYS A 189 4.68 -16.10 4.68
C LYS A 189 4.88 -14.95 5.66
N ARG A 190 5.90 -14.10 5.44
CA ARG A 190 6.14 -12.90 6.25
C ARG A 190 4.98 -11.91 6.16
N ARG A 191 4.48 -11.63 4.95
CA ARG A 191 3.36 -10.70 4.72
C ARG A 191 2.04 -11.20 5.26
N LEU A 192 1.73 -12.48 5.10
CA LEU A 192 0.54 -13.09 5.71
C LEU A 192 0.61 -13.03 7.24
N THR A 193 1.78 -13.26 7.83
CA THR A 193 1.98 -13.11 9.29
C THR A 193 1.76 -11.66 9.73
N GLU A 194 2.26 -10.69 8.96
CA GLU A 194 2.07 -9.27 9.21
C GLU A 194 0.58 -8.87 9.17
N LEU A 195 -0.15 -9.29 8.14
CA LEU A 195 -1.59 -9.01 7.99
C LEU A 195 -2.41 -9.59 9.14
N ARG A 196 -2.13 -10.85 9.52
CA ARG A 196 -2.82 -11.51 10.64
C ARG A 196 -2.56 -10.78 11.96
N ARG A 197 -1.33 -10.33 12.20
CA ARG A 197 -1.00 -9.54 13.40
C ARG A 197 -1.74 -8.20 13.42
N GLN A 198 -2.01 -7.61 12.26
CA GLN A 198 -2.79 -6.38 12.13
C GLN A 198 -4.31 -6.62 12.17
N GLY A 199 -4.78 -7.88 12.19
CA GLY A 199 -6.19 -8.23 12.07
C GLY A 199 -6.78 -7.87 10.70
N ASN A 200 -5.95 -7.74 9.67
CA ASN A 200 -6.38 -7.37 8.33
C ASN A 200 -6.81 -8.60 7.52
N ASP A 201 -7.88 -9.20 8.03
CA ASP A 201 -8.46 -10.46 7.61
C ASP A 201 -8.98 -10.44 6.16
N ASN A 202 -9.56 -9.31 5.75
CA ASN A 202 -10.03 -9.12 4.38
C ASN A 202 -8.89 -9.20 3.37
N VAL A 203 -7.80 -8.47 3.62
CA VAL A 203 -6.63 -8.50 2.72
C VAL A 203 -5.91 -9.85 2.80
N THR A 204 -5.90 -10.50 3.96
CA THR A 204 -5.37 -11.85 4.10
C THR A 204 -6.12 -12.82 3.17
N ALA A 205 -7.46 -12.76 3.15
CA ALA A 205 -8.27 -13.59 2.25
C ALA A 205 -7.97 -13.30 0.77
N VAL A 206 -7.85 -12.02 0.39
CA VAL A 206 -7.50 -11.60 -0.98
C VAL A 206 -6.15 -12.19 -1.42
N VAL A 207 -5.13 -12.11 -0.57
CA VAL A 207 -3.79 -12.64 -0.87
C VAL A 207 -3.80 -14.17 -0.97
N LEU A 208 -4.45 -14.86 -0.03
CA LEU A 208 -4.55 -16.33 -0.05
C LEU A 208 -5.28 -16.83 -1.30
N ALA A 209 -6.37 -16.15 -1.69
CA ALA A 209 -7.11 -16.46 -2.91
C ALA A 209 -6.24 -16.30 -4.16
N ALA A 210 -5.46 -15.21 -4.24
CA ALA A 210 -4.60 -14.94 -5.39
C ALA A 210 -3.42 -15.91 -5.52
N GLU A 211 -2.88 -16.39 -4.40
CA GLU A 211 -1.81 -17.40 -4.38
C GLU A 211 -2.33 -18.84 -4.47
N GLY A 212 -3.65 -19.04 -4.46
CA GLY A 212 -4.25 -20.37 -4.53
C GLY A 212 -4.11 -21.19 -3.24
N GLU A 213 -3.85 -20.54 -2.11
CA GLU A 213 -3.68 -21.16 -0.79
C GLU A 213 -5.04 -21.53 -0.17
N LYS A 214 -5.75 -22.45 -0.83
CA LYS A 214 -7.15 -22.81 -0.53
C LYS A 214 -7.34 -23.30 0.90
N ASP A 215 -6.45 -24.16 1.40
CA ASP A 215 -6.56 -24.73 2.76
C ASP A 215 -6.41 -23.68 3.86
N GLU A 216 -5.58 -22.66 3.63
CA GLU A 216 -5.39 -21.58 4.58
C GLU A 216 -6.51 -20.54 4.46
N LEU A 217 -7.03 -20.31 3.25
CA LEU A 217 -8.22 -19.50 3.03
C LEU A 217 -9.46 -20.10 3.69
N ALA A 218 -9.68 -21.42 3.54
CA ALA A 218 -10.79 -22.12 4.17
C ALA A 218 -10.77 -21.95 5.70
N ARG A 219 -9.60 -22.17 6.34
CA ARG A 219 -9.42 -21.98 7.78
C ARG A 219 -9.62 -20.53 8.24
N LEU A 220 -9.32 -19.55 7.39
CA LEU A 220 -9.58 -18.14 7.68
C LEU A 220 -11.10 -17.85 7.63
N LEU A 221 -11.77 -18.30 6.57
CA LEU A 221 -13.21 -18.12 6.36
C LEU A 221 -14.05 -18.89 7.40
N GLU A 222 -13.54 -20.00 7.96
CA GLU A 222 -14.16 -20.72 9.07
C GLU A 222 -14.21 -19.91 10.35
N LYS A 223 -13.12 -19.19 10.65
CA LYS A 223 -13.03 -18.33 11.85
C LYS A 223 -13.87 -17.07 11.72
N GLN A 224 -14.19 -16.68 10.50
CA GLN A 224 -15.01 -15.51 10.22
C GLN A 224 -16.49 -15.91 10.15
N ASN A 225 -17.31 -15.22 10.93
CA ASN A 225 -18.77 -15.33 10.84
C ASN A 225 -19.34 -14.33 9.83
N ASP A 226 -18.67 -14.17 8.68
CA ASP A 226 -19.06 -13.22 7.63
C ASP A 226 -19.48 -13.97 6.35
N LEU A 227 -20.79 -14.00 6.13
CA LEU A 227 -21.38 -14.63 4.95
C LEU A 227 -21.05 -13.91 3.65
N GLN A 228 -20.96 -12.58 3.66
CA GLN A 228 -20.64 -11.83 2.46
C GLN A 228 -19.20 -12.08 2.04
N GLN A 229 -18.28 -12.11 3.00
CA GLN A 229 -16.89 -12.45 2.74
C GLN A 229 -16.77 -13.88 2.20
N PHE A 230 -17.44 -14.85 2.81
CA PHE A 230 -17.46 -16.23 2.32
C PHE A 230 -17.95 -16.33 0.86
N GLN A 231 -19.04 -15.64 0.52
CA GLN A 231 -19.61 -15.64 -0.82
C GLN A 231 -18.70 -15.07 -1.92
N GLN A 232 -17.76 -14.19 -1.55
CA GLN A 232 -16.75 -13.68 -2.50
C GLN A 232 -15.81 -14.79 -2.97
N TYR A 233 -15.54 -15.79 -2.13
CA TYR A 233 -14.54 -16.82 -2.38
C TYR A 233 -15.12 -18.21 -2.65
N GLU A 234 -16.43 -18.43 -2.46
CA GLU A 234 -17.05 -19.76 -2.60
C GLU A 234 -16.78 -20.43 -3.97
N ASN A 235 -16.66 -19.64 -5.04
CA ASN A 235 -16.37 -20.13 -6.39
C ASN A 235 -15.00 -20.84 -6.49
N LEU A 236 -14.07 -20.55 -5.58
CA LEU A 236 -12.76 -21.22 -5.53
C LEU A 236 -12.86 -22.66 -5.00
N PHE A 237 -13.92 -22.94 -4.24
CA PHE A 237 -14.15 -24.21 -3.55
C PHE A 237 -15.18 -25.07 -4.26
N LEU A 238 -16.23 -24.48 -4.86
CA LEU A 238 -17.31 -25.23 -5.55
C LEU A 238 -16.85 -26.33 -6.52
N PRO A 239 -15.75 -26.19 -7.30
CA PRO A 239 -15.31 -27.24 -8.21
C PRO A 239 -14.72 -28.48 -7.53
N GLU A 240 -14.11 -28.33 -6.35
CA GLU A 240 -13.27 -29.36 -5.72
C GLU A 240 -13.78 -29.80 -4.34
N ASP A 241 -14.43 -28.90 -3.59
CA ASP A 241 -14.92 -29.13 -2.23
C ASP A 241 -16.29 -28.48 -2.02
N ARG A 242 -17.32 -29.10 -2.60
CA ARG A 242 -18.72 -28.70 -2.39
C ARG A 242 -19.20 -28.91 -0.96
N SER A 243 -18.64 -29.90 -0.27
CA SER A 243 -18.94 -30.18 1.14
C SER A 243 -18.58 -29.00 2.03
N PHE A 244 -17.39 -28.43 1.86
CA PHE A 244 -16.98 -27.24 2.60
C PHE A 244 -17.96 -26.09 2.38
N VAL A 245 -18.34 -25.82 1.12
CA VAL A 245 -19.29 -24.74 0.82
C VAL A 245 -20.64 -24.97 1.48
N ARG A 246 -21.18 -26.18 1.38
CA ARG A 246 -22.42 -26.58 2.03
C ARG A 246 -22.35 -26.37 3.55
N ASP A 247 -21.32 -26.90 4.18
CA ASP A 247 -21.18 -26.92 5.64
C ASP A 247 -21.01 -25.50 6.19
N ARG A 248 -20.24 -24.65 5.50
CA ARG A 248 -20.11 -23.22 5.85
C ARG A 248 -21.42 -22.46 5.71
N TYR A 249 -22.18 -22.68 4.64
CA TYR A 249 -23.51 -22.07 4.50
C TYR A 249 -24.45 -22.50 5.63
N ILE A 250 -24.47 -23.79 5.98
CA ILE A 250 -25.29 -24.31 7.09
C ILE A 250 -24.90 -23.61 8.39
N GLU A 251 -23.61 -23.52 8.69
CA GLU A 251 -23.12 -22.90 9.93
C GLU A 251 -23.46 -21.42 10.02
N LEU A 252 -23.15 -20.63 8.98
CA LEU A 252 -23.37 -19.19 8.93
C LEU A 252 -24.87 -18.84 8.99
N LEU A 253 -25.70 -19.54 8.20
CA LEU A 253 -27.13 -19.30 8.17
C LEU A 253 -27.83 -19.80 9.44
N ALA A 254 -27.37 -20.91 10.03
CA ALA A 254 -27.89 -21.36 11.31
C ALA A 254 -27.51 -20.38 12.44
N GLY A 255 -26.29 -19.84 12.41
CA GLY A 255 -25.88 -18.76 13.30
C GLY A 255 -26.83 -17.55 13.23
N TYR A 256 -27.10 -17.07 12.01
CA TYR A 256 -28.07 -15.99 11.80
C TYR A 256 -29.49 -16.36 12.28
N LEU A 257 -30.00 -17.52 11.90
CA LEU A 257 -31.34 -17.97 12.32
C LEU A 257 -31.44 -18.15 13.84
N SER A 258 -30.37 -18.53 14.54
CA SER A 258 -30.39 -18.63 16.00
C SER A 258 -30.67 -17.27 16.69
N GLN A 259 -30.33 -16.17 16.03
CA GLN A 259 -30.48 -14.81 16.55
C GLN A 259 -31.70 -14.07 15.97
N HIS A 260 -32.23 -14.55 14.84
CA HIS A 260 -33.32 -13.90 14.11
C HIS A 260 -34.49 -14.85 13.85
N PHE A 261 -35.72 -14.35 14.05
CA PHE A 261 -36.95 -15.13 13.96
C PHE A 261 -37.94 -14.56 12.95
N GLY A 262 -38.90 -15.40 12.55
CA GLY A 262 -40.01 -15.01 11.69
C GLY A 262 -39.67 -14.95 10.20
N ARG A 263 -40.66 -14.55 9.41
CA ARG A 263 -40.65 -14.60 7.94
C ARG A 263 -39.50 -13.80 7.31
N GLN A 264 -39.11 -12.68 7.91
CA GLN A 264 -38.00 -11.86 7.41
C GLN A 264 -36.65 -12.60 7.49
N ALA A 265 -36.41 -13.34 8.58
CA ALA A 265 -35.19 -14.12 8.73
C ALA A 265 -35.13 -15.26 7.70
N SER A 266 -36.26 -15.94 7.49
CA SER A 266 -36.38 -16.98 6.45
C SER A 266 -36.18 -16.42 5.04
N ALA A 267 -36.74 -15.24 4.75
CA ALA A 267 -36.57 -14.55 3.46
C ALA A 267 -35.11 -14.13 3.22
N PHE A 268 -34.39 -13.71 4.26
CA PHE A 268 -32.95 -13.46 4.18
C PHE A 268 -32.20 -14.72 3.77
N VAL A 269 -32.41 -15.85 4.48
CA VAL A 269 -31.78 -17.13 4.14
C VAL A 269 -32.06 -17.53 2.69
N ARG A 270 -33.32 -17.38 2.27
CA ARG A 270 -33.73 -17.62 0.89
C ARG A 270 -32.92 -16.79 -0.12
N GLN A 271 -32.77 -15.49 0.14
CA GLN A 271 -31.98 -14.61 -0.71
C GLN A 271 -30.52 -15.04 -0.80
N GLN A 272 -29.92 -15.47 0.31
CA GLN A 272 -28.52 -15.93 0.33
C GLN A 272 -28.32 -17.23 -0.47
N LEU A 273 -29.28 -18.16 -0.42
CA LEU A 273 -29.24 -19.41 -1.17
C LEU A 273 -29.59 -19.25 -2.66
N ALA A 274 -30.30 -18.18 -3.02
CA ALA A 274 -30.59 -17.88 -4.43
C ALA A 274 -29.30 -17.67 -5.24
N GLY A 275 -28.22 -17.15 -4.62
CA GLY A 275 -26.91 -16.98 -5.26
C GLY A 275 -26.29 -18.31 -5.69
N LEU A 276 -26.36 -19.34 -4.85
CA LEU A 276 -25.88 -20.69 -5.21
C LEU A 276 -26.70 -21.32 -6.34
N LEU A 277 -28.02 -21.08 -6.36
CA LEU A 277 -28.86 -21.55 -7.48
C LEU A 277 -28.47 -20.91 -8.80
N GLN A 278 -28.17 -19.61 -8.81
CA GLN A 278 -27.69 -18.91 -10.01
C GLN A 278 -26.34 -19.44 -10.49
N LYS A 279 -25.54 -20.03 -9.59
CA LYS A 279 -24.26 -20.69 -9.89
C LYS A 279 -24.41 -22.16 -10.31
N ASN A 280 -25.63 -22.61 -10.59
CA ASN A 280 -25.96 -24.00 -10.97
C ASN A 280 -25.64 -25.05 -9.89
N GLU A 281 -25.83 -24.72 -8.62
CA GLU A 281 -25.63 -25.63 -7.48
C GLU A 281 -26.95 -26.02 -6.76
N PRO A 282 -27.96 -26.58 -7.46
CA PRO A 282 -29.28 -26.86 -6.87
C PRO A 282 -29.27 -27.98 -5.83
N ASP A 283 -28.41 -28.98 -5.99
CA ASP A 283 -28.34 -30.11 -5.06
C ASP A 283 -27.73 -29.67 -3.73
N THR A 284 -26.64 -28.89 -3.79
CA THR A 284 -26.03 -28.23 -2.62
C THR A 284 -27.04 -27.39 -1.86
N VAL A 285 -27.87 -26.61 -2.57
CA VAL A 285 -28.93 -25.79 -1.95
C VAL A 285 -29.99 -26.65 -1.28
N LEU A 286 -30.40 -27.76 -1.89
CA LEU A 286 -31.36 -28.69 -1.27
C LEU A 286 -30.80 -29.32 0.01
N GLU A 287 -29.52 -29.68 0.03
CA GLU A 287 -28.87 -30.21 1.23
C GLU A 287 -28.83 -29.18 2.36
N ILE A 288 -28.47 -27.92 2.06
CA ILE A 288 -28.46 -26.83 3.03
C ILE A 288 -29.87 -26.62 3.61
N ILE A 289 -30.90 -26.56 2.74
CA ILE A 289 -32.29 -26.37 3.17
C ILE A 289 -32.73 -27.48 4.12
N ARG A 290 -32.47 -28.75 3.78
CA ARG A 290 -32.83 -29.89 4.64
C ARG A 290 -32.15 -29.81 6.00
N ALA A 291 -30.86 -29.47 6.03
CA ALA A 291 -30.13 -29.33 7.28
C ALA A 291 -30.68 -28.19 8.16
N LEU A 292 -31.02 -27.04 7.55
CA LEU A 292 -31.58 -25.90 8.27
C LEU A 292 -33.01 -26.17 8.78
N VAL A 293 -33.87 -26.76 7.94
CA VAL A 293 -35.25 -27.12 8.34
C VAL A 293 -35.24 -28.17 9.45
N GLY A 294 -34.39 -29.19 9.36
CA GLY A 294 -34.23 -30.19 10.41
C GLY A 294 -33.74 -29.61 11.73
N ARG A 295 -32.84 -28.60 11.69
CA ARG A 295 -32.32 -27.93 12.88
C ARG A 295 -33.30 -26.94 13.52
N PHE A 296 -34.20 -26.36 12.73
CA PHE A 296 -35.18 -25.35 13.16
C PHE A 296 -36.62 -25.80 12.83
N SER A 297 -36.96 -27.04 13.20
CA SER A 297 -38.23 -27.69 12.89
C SER A 297 -39.45 -26.99 13.52
N ASP A 298 -39.22 -26.17 14.54
CA ASP A 298 -40.22 -25.35 15.22
C ASP A 298 -40.66 -24.12 14.43
N ARG A 299 -40.02 -23.81 13.29
CA ARG A 299 -40.24 -22.59 12.51
C ARG A 299 -41.02 -22.84 11.22
N PRO A 300 -42.36 -22.76 11.22
CA PRO A 300 -43.18 -23.10 10.04
C PRO A 300 -42.91 -22.19 8.83
N SER A 301 -42.52 -20.93 9.06
CA SER A 301 -42.22 -19.98 7.98
C SER A 301 -40.91 -20.28 7.21
N LEU A 302 -40.01 -21.11 7.77
CA LEU A 302 -38.72 -21.41 7.15
C LEU A 302 -38.85 -22.32 5.92
N PRO A 303 -39.45 -23.52 6.01
CA PRO A 303 -39.62 -24.39 4.85
C PRO A 303 -40.52 -23.77 3.77
N GLU A 304 -41.53 -22.98 4.16
CA GLU A 304 -42.42 -22.26 3.22
C GLU A 304 -41.64 -21.27 2.34
N GLU A 305 -40.83 -20.40 2.96
CA GLU A 305 -40.01 -19.42 2.23
C GLU A 305 -38.94 -20.11 1.39
N LEU A 306 -38.23 -21.11 1.93
CA LEU A 306 -37.17 -21.80 1.20
C LEU A 306 -37.70 -22.60 0.01
N ALA A 307 -38.92 -23.13 0.08
CA ALA A 307 -39.57 -23.79 -1.05
C ALA A 307 -39.85 -22.84 -2.22
N GLU A 308 -39.93 -21.52 -2.01
CA GLU A 308 -40.15 -20.57 -3.09
C GLU A 308 -38.98 -20.51 -4.09
N LEU A 309 -37.77 -20.94 -3.69
CA LEU A 309 -36.61 -21.03 -4.57
C LEU A 309 -36.78 -22.01 -5.73
N PHE A 310 -37.67 -22.98 -5.60
CA PHE A 310 -37.86 -24.04 -6.59
C PHE A 310 -39.22 -23.93 -7.30
N PRO A 311 -39.31 -24.41 -8.56
CA PRO A 311 -40.57 -24.55 -9.27
C PRO A 311 -41.57 -25.39 -8.48
N LYS A 312 -42.87 -25.13 -8.65
CA LYS A 312 -43.96 -25.81 -7.91
C LYS A 312 -43.84 -27.34 -7.87
N SER A 313 -43.29 -27.96 -8.91
CA SER A 313 -43.06 -29.41 -9.00
C SER A 313 -42.07 -29.97 -7.98
N LYS A 314 -41.05 -29.20 -7.57
CA LYS A 314 -40.01 -29.63 -6.61
C LYS A 314 -40.30 -29.20 -5.16
N ARG A 315 -41.30 -28.33 -4.92
CA ARG A 315 -41.64 -27.81 -3.58
C ARG A 315 -42.07 -28.90 -2.59
N LYS A 316 -42.78 -29.93 -3.07
CA LYS A 316 -43.26 -31.03 -2.20
C LYS A 316 -42.13 -31.77 -1.48
N ALA A 317 -40.96 -31.90 -2.11
CA ALA A 317 -39.81 -32.58 -1.52
C ALA A 317 -39.14 -31.82 -0.36
N ILE A 318 -39.40 -30.50 -0.25
CA ILE A 318 -38.86 -29.62 0.80
C ILE A 318 -39.85 -29.49 1.94
N LEU A 319 -41.15 -29.41 1.63
CA LEU A 319 -42.22 -29.25 2.64
C LEU A 319 -42.56 -30.54 3.41
N GLN A 320 -42.00 -31.69 3.00
CA GLN A 320 -42.22 -33.00 3.61
C GLN A 320 -41.00 -33.53 4.38
N ALA A 321 -39.89 -32.79 4.41
CA ALA A 321 -38.67 -33.11 5.14
C ALA A 321 -38.71 -32.50 6.55
#